data_AF-A0A7V8RXH2-F1
#
_entry.id   AF-A0A7V8RXH2-F1
#
_cell.length_a   1.000
_cell.length_b   1.000
_cell.length_c   1.000
_cell.angle_alpha   90.00
_cell.angle_beta   90.00
_cell.angle_gamma   90.00
#
_symmetry.space_group_name_H-M   'P 1'
#
loop_
_entity.id
_entity.type
_entity.pdbx_description
1 polymer ?
#
loop_
_entity_poly.entity_id
_entity_poly.type
_entity_poly.pdbx_seq_one_letter_code
_entity_poly.pdbx_strand_id
1 'polypeptide(L)'
;MTQHIPSRPRVRRRRRVSGYDKITVALAAIAALAAMLLASPPSHADPVTDDFVATSGWRVCNELDAQPTFGGIRYSYRALLARGYSLDQSSQIIVGSVSVWCKRHAPLLKSYIDTYTSTPQQSGGRAA
;
A
#
# COMPACT_ATOMS: atom_id res chain seq x y z
N MET A 1 -63.29 -1.98 -39.17
CA MET A 1 -63.89 -1.88 -37.82
C MET A 1 -62.77 -2.17 -36.83
N THR A 2 -61.99 -1.16 -36.42
CA THR A 2 -61.99 -0.57 -35.04
C THR A 2 -61.79 -1.67 -33.98
N GLN A 3 -60.72 -1.71 -33.17
CA GLN A 3 -60.60 -0.85 -31.99
C GLN A 3 -59.18 -0.81 -31.35
N HIS A 4 -58.81 0.42 -30.97
CA HIS A 4 -58.13 0.90 -29.75
C HIS A 4 -56.84 0.25 -29.21
N ILE A 5 -55.73 0.94 -29.50
CA ILE A 5 -54.49 0.94 -28.72
C ILE A 5 -54.67 1.87 -27.51
N PRO A 6 -54.56 1.41 -26.25
CA PRO A 6 -54.57 2.30 -25.10
C PRO A 6 -53.17 2.90 -24.85
N SER A 7 -53.05 4.20 -25.09
CA SER A 7 -51.90 5.04 -24.76
C SER A 7 -51.76 5.19 -23.24
N ARG A 8 -50.78 4.53 -22.62
CA ARG A 8 -50.43 4.80 -21.22
C ARG A 8 -49.64 6.11 -21.12
N PRO A 9 -49.98 7.01 -20.19
CA PRO A 9 -49.25 8.26 -20.02
C PRO A 9 -47.83 7.97 -19.53
N ARG A 10 -46.83 8.54 -20.22
CA ARG A 10 -45.46 8.66 -19.73
C ARG A 10 -45.50 9.48 -18.44
N VAL A 11 -45.51 8.78 -17.31
CA VAL A 11 -45.22 9.38 -16.01
C VAL A 11 -43.80 9.91 -16.08
N ARG A 12 -43.67 11.22 -16.37
CA ARG A 12 -42.45 11.98 -16.10
C ARG A 12 -42.23 11.89 -14.59
N ARG A 13 -41.50 10.87 -14.14
CA ARG A 13 -40.91 10.83 -12.79
C ARG A 13 -39.98 12.03 -12.71
N ARG A 14 -40.50 13.16 -12.23
CA ARG A 14 -39.69 14.21 -11.64
C ARG A 14 -38.90 13.54 -10.52
N ARG A 15 -37.64 13.19 -10.78
CA ARG A 15 -36.68 12.86 -9.72
C ARG A 15 -36.53 14.15 -8.91
N ARG A 16 -37.40 14.34 -7.92
CA ARG A 16 -37.05 15.16 -6.76
C ARG A 16 -35.96 14.38 -6.06
N VAL A 17 -34.72 14.78 -6.29
CA VAL A 17 -33.58 14.35 -5.50
C VAL A 17 -33.79 14.97 -4.11
N SER A 18 -34.54 14.23 -3.29
CA SER A 18 -34.81 14.56 -1.89
C SER A 18 -33.47 14.56 -1.15
N GLY A 19 -33.26 15.49 -0.22
CA GLY A 19 -31.97 15.70 0.47
C GLY A 19 -31.35 14.44 1.12
N TYR A 20 -32.14 13.38 1.30
CA TYR A 20 -31.70 12.02 1.64
C TYR A 20 -30.72 11.39 0.64
N ASP A 21 -30.72 11.81 -0.62
CA ASP A 21 -29.80 11.32 -1.66
C ASP A 21 -28.35 11.70 -1.33
N LYS A 22 -28.12 12.92 -0.83
CA LYS A 22 -26.77 13.38 -0.43
C LYS A 22 -26.23 12.62 0.78
N ILE A 23 -27.10 12.34 1.76
CA ILE A 23 -26.74 11.58 2.96
C ILE A 23 -26.45 10.12 2.57
N THR A 24 -27.28 9.55 1.69
CA THR A 24 -27.10 8.17 1.19
C THR A 24 -25.84 8.03 0.35
N VAL A 25 -25.54 9.01 -0.51
CA VAL A 25 -24.30 9.06 -1.30
C VAL A 25 -23.08 9.23 -0.40
N ALA A 26 -23.15 10.07 0.63
CA ALA A 26 -22.07 10.24 1.60
C ALA A 26 -21.81 8.94 2.39
N LEU A 27 -22.86 8.27 2.86
CA LEU A 27 -22.77 6.99 3.56
C LEU A 27 -22.22 5.88 2.64
N ALA A 28 -22.65 5.84 1.38
CA ALA A 28 -22.15 4.89 0.40
C ALA A 28 -20.67 5.12 0.07
N ALA A 29 -20.23 6.38 -0.02
CA ALA A 29 -18.82 6.73 -0.24
C ALA A 29 -17.94 6.30 0.95
N ILE A 30 -18.40 6.51 2.18
CA ILE A 30 -17.69 6.07 3.40
C ILE A 30 -17.62 4.55 3.46
N ALA A 31 -18.72 3.85 3.15
CA ALA A 31 -18.75 2.40 3.10
C ALA A 31 -17.83 1.82 2.01
N ALA A 32 -17.75 2.46 0.84
CA ALA A 32 -16.84 2.07 -0.22
C ALA A 32 -15.37 2.26 0.16
N LEU A 33 -15.03 3.38 0.81
CA LEU A 33 -13.69 3.62 1.36
C LEU A 33 -13.32 2.58 2.43
N ALA A 34 -14.23 2.28 3.35
CA ALA A 34 -14.04 1.24 4.36
C ALA A 34 -13.84 -0.14 3.72
N ALA A 35 -14.64 -0.50 2.71
CA ALA A 35 -14.47 -1.75 1.98
C ALA A 35 -13.12 -1.85 1.27
N MET A 36 -12.59 -0.74 0.73
CA MET A 36 -11.24 -0.70 0.15
C MET A 36 -10.14 -0.92 1.22
N LEU A 37 -10.33 -0.40 2.44
CA LEU A 37 -9.41 -0.67 3.57
C LEU A 37 -9.44 -2.15 3.99
N LEU A 38 -10.61 -2.78 4.01
CA LEU A 38 -10.79 -4.20 4.34
C LEU A 38 -10.34 -5.17 3.23
N ALA A 39 -10.30 -4.70 1.98
CA ALA A 39 -9.81 -5.46 0.83
C ALA A 39 -8.29 -5.37 0.65
N SER A 40 -7.58 -4.68 1.54
CA SER A 40 -6.12 -4.74 1.58
C SER A 40 -5.74 -6.16 2.03
N PRO A 41 -5.08 -6.98 1.19
CA PRO A 41 -4.61 -8.28 1.64
C PRO A 41 -3.78 -8.06 2.91
N PRO A 42 -3.92 -8.91 3.94
CA PRO A 42 -3.03 -8.82 5.07
C PRO A 42 -1.63 -8.90 4.48
N SER A 43 -0.80 -7.92 4.76
CA SER A 43 0.63 -8.02 4.53
C SER A 43 1.10 -9.15 5.46
N HIS A 44 0.91 -10.38 5.02
CA HIS A 44 1.40 -11.57 5.70
C HIS A 44 2.92 -11.42 5.68
N ALA A 45 3.48 -11.01 6.81
CA ALA A 45 4.90 -11.17 7.04
C ALA A 45 5.19 -12.66 6.80
N ASP A 46 6.04 -12.94 5.81
CA ASP A 46 6.47 -14.29 5.49
C ASP A 46 7.07 -14.90 6.78
N PRO A 47 6.66 -16.10 7.23
CA PRO A 47 7.14 -16.66 8.51
C PRO A 47 8.67 -16.77 8.58
N VAL A 48 9.34 -16.91 7.43
CA VAL A 48 10.81 -16.90 7.33
C VAL A 48 11.39 -15.50 7.61
N THR A 49 10.72 -14.43 7.17
CA THR A 49 11.17 -13.06 7.44
C THR A 49 10.90 -12.67 8.89
N ASP A 50 9.78 -13.12 9.47
CA ASP A 50 9.46 -12.88 10.88
C ASP A 50 10.44 -13.57 11.83
N ASP A 51 10.77 -14.84 11.57
CA ASP A 51 11.79 -15.57 12.35
C ASP A 51 13.17 -14.90 12.27
N PHE A 52 13.55 -14.43 11.08
CA PHE A 52 14.78 -13.66 10.93
C PHE A 52 14.74 -12.36 11.73
N VAL A 53 13.64 -11.62 11.68
CA VAL A 53 13.48 -10.37 12.44
C VAL A 53 13.58 -10.65 13.94
N ALA A 54 12.95 -11.71 14.43
CA ALA A 54 13.00 -12.10 15.84
C ALA A 54 14.40 -12.54 16.29
N THR A 55 15.12 -13.29 15.45
CA THR A 55 16.38 -13.94 15.87
C THR A 55 17.63 -13.12 15.50
N SER A 56 17.59 -12.42 14.38
CA SER A 56 18.74 -11.75 13.75
C SER A 56 18.47 -10.29 13.34
N GLY A 57 17.27 -9.75 13.57
CA GLY A 57 16.91 -8.39 13.18
C GLY A 57 17.80 -7.31 13.80
N TRP A 58 18.36 -7.56 14.98
CA TRP A 58 19.32 -6.67 15.63
C TRP A 58 20.58 -6.39 14.77
N ARG A 59 20.98 -7.31 13.88
CA ARG A 59 22.15 -7.12 13.00
C ARG A 59 21.93 -6.00 11.98
N VAL A 60 20.72 -5.90 11.46
CA VAL A 60 20.32 -4.81 10.54
C VAL A 60 20.45 -3.46 11.27
N CYS A 61 20.03 -3.43 12.53
CA CYS A 61 20.16 -2.24 13.36
C CYS A 61 21.62 -1.86 13.67
N ASN A 62 22.50 -2.84 13.89
CA ASN A 62 23.93 -2.56 14.10
C ASN A 62 24.57 -1.91 12.85
N GLU A 63 24.16 -2.34 11.66
CA GLU A 63 24.61 -1.73 10.41
C GLU A 63 24.09 -0.29 10.25
N LEU A 64 22.79 -0.07 10.49
CA LEU A 64 22.19 1.26 10.45
C LEU A 64 22.75 2.20 11.53
N ASP A 65 23.17 1.66 12.68
CA ASP A 65 23.86 2.40 13.73
C ASP A 65 25.26 2.83 13.30
N ALA A 66 26.01 1.95 12.62
CA ALA A 66 27.32 2.27 12.07
C ALA A 66 27.23 3.24 10.88
N GLN A 67 26.19 3.08 10.05
CA GLN A 67 26.02 3.85 8.82
C GLN A 67 24.56 4.28 8.62
N PRO A 68 24.10 5.36 9.30
CA PRO A 68 22.74 5.88 9.23
C PRO A 68 22.48 6.68 7.94
N THR A 69 22.74 6.05 6.79
CA THR A 69 22.62 6.65 5.46
C THR A 69 21.88 5.69 4.53
N PHE A 70 21.48 6.18 3.34
CA PHE A 70 20.91 5.31 2.29
C PHE A 70 21.88 4.23 1.82
N GLY A 71 23.19 4.46 1.98
CA GLY A 71 24.24 3.48 1.71
C GLY A 71 24.14 2.27 2.64
N GLY A 72 23.95 2.48 3.94
CA GLY A 72 23.81 1.40 4.94
C GLY A 72 22.54 0.56 4.72
N ILE A 73 21.45 1.20 4.30
CA ILE A 73 20.22 0.50 3.90
C ILE A 73 20.49 -0.38 2.66
N ARG A 74 21.12 0.16 1.61
CA ARG A 74 21.48 -0.62 0.41
C ARG A 74 22.44 -1.76 0.71
N TYR A 75 23.41 -1.55 1.60
CA TYR A 75 24.32 -2.59 2.05
C TYR A 75 23.56 -3.73 2.74
N SER A 76 22.64 -3.41 3.65
CA SER A 76 21.79 -4.39 4.32
C SER A 76 20.97 -5.22 3.32
N TYR A 77 20.37 -4.58 2.30
CA TYR A 77 19.70 -5.29 1.22
C TYR A 77 20.65 -6.26 0.49
N ARG A 78 21.85 -5.81 0.09
CA ARG A 78 22.82 -6.68 -0.59
C ARG A 78 23.26 -7.86 0.27
N ALA A 79 23.45 -7.65 1.56
CA ALA A 79 23.81 -8.70 2.50
C ALA A 79 22.70 -9.77 2.64
N LEU A 80 21.43 -9.36 2.59
CA LEU A 80 20.29 -10.29 2.61
C LEU A 80 20.15 -11.04 1.26
N LEU A 81 20.28 -10.34 0.14
CA LEU A 81 20.28 -10.98 -1.19
C LEU A 81 21.41 -12.02 -1.32
N ALA A 82 22.60 -11.72 -0.81
CA ALA A 82 23.73 -12.66 -0.82
C ALA A 82 23.48 -13.92 0.03
N ARG A 83 22.52 -13.87 0.96
CA ARG A 83 22.06 -15.02 1.75
C ARG A 83 20.91 -15.79 1.10
N GLY A 84 20.44 -15.35 -0.07
CA GLY A 84 19.38 -16.00 -0.84
C GLY A 84 17.97 -15.47 -0.58
N TYR A 85 17.80 -14.40 0.22
CA TYR A 85 16.50 -13.76 0.37
C TYR A 85 16.10 -13.04 -0.93
N SER A 86 14.81 -13.04 -1.25
CA SER A 86 14.29 -12.22 -2.35
C SER A 86 14.32 -10.72 -1.99
N LEU A 87 14.12 -9.85 -2.99
CA LEU A 87 13.99 -8.41 -2.74
C LEU A 87 12.81 -8.10 -1.81
N ASP A 88 11.67 -8.74 -2.03
CA ASP A 88 10.47 -8.56 -1.20
C ASP A 88 10.72 -9.03 0.24
N GLN A 89 11.32 -10.22 0.42
CA GLN A 89 11.67 -10.72 1.74
C GLN A 89 12.68 -9.81 2.45
N SER A 90 13.69 -9.33 1.72
CA SER A 90 14.68 -8.40 2.27
C SER A 90 14.04 -7.09 2.75
N SER A 91 13.04 -6.60 2.00
CA SER A 91 12.30 -5.40 2.40
C SER A 91 11.50 -5.61 3.68
N GLN A 92 10.80 -6.74 3.80
CA GLN A 92 10.07 -7.11 5.01
C GLN A 92 11.01 -7.27 6.20
N ILE A 93 12.17 -7.91 6.01
CA ILE A 93 13.19 -8.07 7.05
C ILE A 93 13.70 -6.71 7.53
N ILE A 94 14.05 -5.79 6.62
CA ILE A 94 14.60 -4.49 7.00
C ILE A 94 13.54 -3.65 7.71
N VAL A 95 12.32 -3.59 7.18
CA VAL A 95 11.20 -2.85 7.80
C VAL A 95 10.84 -3.42 9.17
N GLY A 96 10.72 -4.75 9.27
CA GLY A 96 10.44 -5.45 10.52
C GLY A 96 11.55 -5.23 11.55
N SER A 97 12.82 -5.34 11.14
CA SER A 97 13.97 -5.16 12.01
C SER A 97 14.03 -3.74 12.59
N VAL A 98 13.86 -2.72 11.75
CA VAL A 98 13.85 -1.32 12.21
C VAL A 98 12.67 -1.03 13.13
N SER A 99 11.50 -1.57 12.83
CA SER A 99 10.29 -1.35 13.62
C SER A 99 10.36 -2.01 15.00
N VAL A 100 10.97 -3.18 15.10
CA VAL A 100 11.09 -3.94 16.36
C VAL A 100 12.29 -3.50 17.18
N TRP A 101 13.48 -3.39 16.57
CA TRP A 101 14.75 -3.28 17.30
C TRP A 101 15.35 -1.87 17.33
N CYS A 102 15.19 -1.06 16.27
CA CYS A 102 15.85 0.25 16.18
C CYS A 102 14.94 1.35 15.62
N LYS A 103 13.84 1.62 16.33
CA LYS A 103 12.82 2.63 15.98
C LYS A 103 13.39 4.02 15.66
N ARG A 104 14.57 4.38 16.21
CA ARG A 104 15.25 5.65 15.93
C ARG A 104 15.59 5.85 14.44
N HIS A 105 15.75 4.76 13.67
CA HIS A 105 16.03 4.80 12.23
C HIS A 105 14.78 4.78 11.36
N ALA A 106 13.59 4.72 11.96
CA ALA A 106 12.34 4.76 11.21
C ALA A 106 12.21 6.00 10.28
N PRO A 107 12.64 7.22 10.68
CA PRO A 107 12.60 8.38 9.77
C PRO A 107 13.52 8.22 8.55
N LEU A 108 14.72 7.65 8.75
CA LEU A 108 15.67 7.38 7.67
C LEU A 108 15.08 6.36 6.70
N LEU A 109 14.56 5.24 7.23
CA LEU A 109 13.94 4.19 6.43
C LEU A 109 12.72 4.73 5.67
N LYS A 110 11.90 5.56 6.30
CA LYS A 110 10.75 6.21 5.66
C LYS A 110 11.21 7.09 4.49
N SER A 111 12.21 7.95 4.69
CA SER A 111 12.73 8.80 3.61
C SER A 111 13.33 8.00 2.44
N TYR A 112 13.94 6.84 2.73
CA TYR A 112 14.41 5.91 1.71
C TYR A 112 13.24 5.36 0.91
N ILE A 113 12.21 4.83 1.58
CA ILE A 113 11.00 4.30 0.93
C ILE A 113 10.35 5.40 0.09
N ASP A 114 10.12 6.60 0.64
CA ASP A 114 9.48 7.70 -0.07
C ASP A 114 10.26 8.09 -1.35
N THR A 115 11.60 8.04 -1.32
CA THR A 115 12.45 8.31 -2.49
C THR A 115 12.26 7.26 -3.60
N TYR A 116 12.23 5.97 -3.25
CA TYR A 116 12.21 4.88 -4.24
C TYR A 116 10.81 4.38 -4.61
N THR A 117 9.80 4.60 -3.77
CA THR A 117 8.39 4.32 -4.07
C THR A 117 7.77 5.43 -4.93
N SER A 118 8.25 6.67 -4.80
CA SER A 118 7.81 7.79 -5.64
C SER A 118 8.49 7.84 -7.02
N THR A 119 9.39 6.90 -7.31
CA THR A 119 9.96 6.72 -8.64
C THR A 119 9.20 5.59 -9.34
N PRO A 120 8.07 5.83 -10.02
CA PRO A 120 7.73 4.97 -11.13
C PRO A 120 8.89 5.10 -12.11
N GLN A 121 9.46 3.97 -12.49
CA GLN A 121 10.31 3.80 -13.65
C GLN A 121 9.99 4.85 -14.75
N GLN A 122 10.74 5.95 -14.76
CA GLN A 122 10.70 6.97 -15.81
C GLN A 122 11.48 6.43 -17.03
N SER A 123 11.23 5.17 -17.40
CA SER A 123 11.68 4.53 -18.62
C SER A 123 10.48 4.49 -19.55
N GLY A 124 10.32 5.56 -20.33
CA GLY A 124 9.22 5.69 -21.28
C GLY A 124 9.17 7.02 -22.01
N GLY A 125 9.96 8.02 -21.60
CA GLY A 125 10.17 9.25 -22.36
C GLY A 125 11.29 9.11 -23.39
N ARG A 126 11.17 8.16 -24.32
CA ARG A 126 12.00 8.16 -25.54
C ARG A 126 11.23 7.50 -26.68
N ALA A 127 10.39 8.30 -27.33
CA ALA A 127 10.00 8.08 -28.72
C ALA A 127 10.46 9.31 -29.51
N ALA A 128 11.16 9.03 -30.60
CA ALA A 128 11.79 9.95 -31.54
C ALA A 128 10.77 10.82 -32.28
#